data_AF-A0A0M3KI11-F1
#
_entry.id   AF-A0A0M3KI11-F1
#
_cell.length_a   1.000
_cell.length_b   1.000
_cell.length_c   1.000
_cell.angle_alpha   90.00
_cell.angle_beta   90.00
_cell.angle_gamma   90.00
#
_symmetry.space_group_name_H-M   'P 1'
#
loop_
_entity.id
_entity.type
_entity.pdbx_description
1 polymer ?
#
loop_
_entity_poly.entity_id
_entity_poly.type
_entity_poly.pdbx_seq_one_letter_code
_entity_poly.pdbx_strand_id
1 'polypeptide(L)'
;MGDVVSARPRRVSELTQMKQQKPIPKASVFCNKIVNHSYFTNSVLICILVSSAMLAAEDPLEAQSPRNTILNYFDYFFTTVFTVEITLKVVVYGLVFHKGSFCRNAFNLLDILVVAVSLVSFVLKSDAISVVKILRVLRVLRPLRAINRAKGLKHVVQCVIVAVKTIGNIMLVTFMLQFMFAIIGVQLFKGTFFKCNDESKMTEQECRATIDRVIHVPEKITYKVLLNGILRL
;
A
#
# COMPACT_ATOMS: atom_id res chain seq x y z
N MET A 1 -41.13 1.01 -49.02
CA MET A 1 -40.64 1.92 -47.97
C MET A 1 -40.94 1.23 -46.64
N GLY A 2 -40.00 0.45 -46.11
CA GLY A 2 -40.16 -0.30 -44.86
C GLY A 2 -39.03 0.09 -43.92
N ASP A 3 -39.37 0.76 -42.83
CA ASP A 3 -38.41 1.32 -41.90
C ASP A 3 -37.63 0.20 -41.18
N VAL A 4 -36.32 0.15 -41.43
CA VAL A 4 -35.40 -0.69 -40.67
C VAL A 4 -35.22 -0.05 -39.30
N VAL A 5 -36.02 -0.51 -38.33
CA VAL A 5 -35.85 -0.17 -36.92
C VAL A 5 -34.54 -0.81 -36.43
N SER A 6 -33.48 -0.01 -36.36
CA SER A 6 -32.22 -0.40 -35.71
C SER A 6 -32.44 -0.54 -34.21
N ALA A 7 -32.19 -1.73 -33.67
CA ALA A 7 -32.30 -1.98 -32.24
C ALA A 7 -31.25 -1.17 -31.48
N ARG A 8 -31.70 -0.26 -30.61
CA ARG A 8 -30.83 0.48 -29.69
C ARG A 8 -30.09 -0.53 -28.79
N PRO A 9 -28.74 -0.52 -28.73
CA PRO A 9 -28.01 -1.43 -27.86
C PRO A 9 -28.40 -1.19 -26.40
N ARG A 10 -28.90 -2.25 -25.75
CA ARG A 10 -29.31 -2.21 -24.34
C ARG A 10 -28.07 -1.99 -23.48
N ARG A 11 -28.16 -1.09 -22.49
CA ARG A 11 -27.04 -0.77 -21.60
C ARG A 11 -26.64 -2.03 -20.84
N VAL A 12 -25.38 -2.47 -20.96
CA VAL A 12 -24.82 -3.68 -20.31
C VAL A 12 -25.02 -3.73 -18.78
N SER A 13 -25.28 -2.58 -18.15
CA SER A 13 -25.66 -2.49 -16.74
C SER A 13 -26.99 -3.20 -16.40
N GLU A 14 -27.89 -3.39 -17.38
CA GLU A 14 -29.17 -4.10 -17.16
C GLU A 14 -29.06 -5.61 -17.35
N LEU A 15 -28.07 -6.09 -18.11
CA LEU A 15 -27.83 -7.53 -18.34
C LEU A 15 -27.07 -8.21 -17.20
N THR A 16 -26.59 -7.44 -16.22
CA THR A 16 -25.82 -8.00 -15.12
C THR A 16 -26.74 -8.23 -13.91
N GLN A 17 -27.23 -9.48 -13.81
CA GLN A 17 -27.54 -10.25 -12.59
C GLN A 17 -28.93 -10.91 -12.56
N MET A 18 -29.12 -11.90 -13.43
CA MET A 18 -29.83 -13.12 -13.01
C MET A 18 -28.81 -14.24 -12.87
N LYS A 19 -27.87 -14.11 -11.93
CA LYS A 19 -26.99 -15.22 -11.55
C LYS A 19 -27.76 -16.06 -10.53
N GLN A 20 -28.17 -17.24 -10.94
CA GLN A 20 -28.86 -18.24 -10.13
C GLN A 20 -28.03 -18.53 -8.86
N GLN A 21 -28.44 -17.95 -7.73
CA GLN A 21 -27.82 -18.15 -6.43
C GLN A 21 -28.32 -19.48 -5.87
N LYS A 22 -27.45 -20.50 -5.77
CA LYS A 22 -27.79 -21.74 -5.05
C LYS A 22 -28.06 -21.43 -3.56
N PRO A 23 -28.94 -22.21 -2.90
CA PRO A 23 -29.40 -21.91 -1.55
C PRO A 23 -28.21 -21.91 -0.58
N ILE A 24 -28.02 -20.74 0.02
CA ILE A 24 -27.00 -20.42 1.00
C ILE A 24 -27.38 -21.13 2.31
N PRO A 25 -26.45 -21.75 3.06
CA PRO A 25 -26.74 -22.30 4.40
C PRO A 25 -27.34 -21.20 5.30
N LYS A 26 -28.31 -21.54 6.16
CA LYS A 26 -29.11 -20.55 6.94
C LYS A 26 -28.25 -19.56 7.73
N ALA A 27 -27.10 -19.98 8.27
CA ALA A 27 -26.13 -19.12 8.96
C ALA A 27 -25.58 -18.00 8.05
N SER A 28 -25.41 -18.28 6.76
CA SER A 28 -24.90 -17.31 5.79
C SER A 28 -25.98 -16.39 5.23
N VAL A 29 -27.28 -16.66 5.45
CA VAL A 29 -28.37 -15.72 5.11
C VAL A 29 -28.38 -14.53 6.07
N PHE A 30 -28.24 -14.80 7.38
CA PHE A 30 -28.12 -13.75 8.39
C PHE A 30 -26.82 -12.95 8.25
N CYS A 31 -25.69 -13.63 8.05
CA CYS A 31 -24.41 -12.96 7.79
C CYS A 31 -24.45 -12.12 6.51
N ASN A 32 -25.13 -12.58 5.45
CA ASN A 32 -25.30 -11.80 4.23
C ASN A 32 -26.16 -10.54 4.46
N LYS A 33 -27.19 -10.62 5.32
CA LYS A 33 -28.00 -9.45 5.70
C LYS A 33 -27.18 -8.43 6.49
N ILE A 34 -26.33 -8.89 7.42
CA ILE A 34 -25.42 -8.01 8.19
C ILE A 34 -24.36 -7.37 7.29
N VAL A 35 -23.69 -8.16 6.46
CA VAL A 35 -22.59 -7.68 5.59
C VAL A 35 -23.08 -6.68 4.55
N ASN A 36 -24.28 -6.86 4.01
CA ASN A 36 -24.86 -5.93 3.03
C ASN A 36 -25.53 -4.71 3.68
N HIS A 37 -25.62 -4.64 5.00
CA HIS A 37 -26.25 -3.51 5.66
C HIS A 37 -25.42 -2.24 5.48
N SER A 38 -26.07 -1.15 5.08
CA SER A 38 -25.39 0.14 4.81
C SER A 38 -24.63 0.67 6.02
N TYR A 39 -25.22 0.52 7.22
CA TYR A 39 -24.58 0.91 8.47
C TYR A 39 -23.29 0.13 8.73
N PHE A 40 -23.27 -1.18 8.46
CA PHE A 40 -22.06 -1.99 8.63
C PHE A 40 -20.94 -1.51 7.69
N THR A 41 -21.30 -1.19 6.44
CA THR A 41 -20.33 -0.68 5.46
C THR A 41 -19.77 0.69 5.86
N ASN A 42 -20.61 1.61 6.35
CA ASN A 42 -20.19 2.94 6.79
C ASN A 42 -19.36 2.89 8.08
N SER A 43 -19.74 2.04 9.05
CA SER A 43 -18.95 1.84 10.29
C SER A 43 -17.54 1.35 9.98
N VAL A 44 -17.38 0.40 9.07
CA VAL A 44 -16.06 -0.11 8.65
C VAL A 44 -15.25 0.99 7.96
N LEU A 45 -15.87 1.80 7.10
CA LEU A 45 -15.20 2.93 6.46
C LEU A 45 -14.66 3.95 7.48
N ILE A 46 -15.49 4.32 8.46
CA ILE A 46 -15.08 5.22 9.56
C ILE A 46 -13.92 4.61 10.34
N CYS A 47 -13.99 3.32 10.67
CA CYS A 47 -12.88 2.63 11.35
C CYS A 47 -11.58 2.67 10.54
N ILE A 48 -11.64 2.54 9.20
CA ILE A 48 -10.44 2.64 8.35
C ILE A 48 -9.85 4.05 8.42
N LEU A 49 -10.69 5.09 8.34
CA LEU A 49 -10.24 6.48 8.42
C LEU A 49 -9.59 6.79 9.77
N VAL A 50 -10.24 6.41 10.87
CA VAL A 50 -9.69 6.60 12.23
C VAL A 50 -8.39 5.81 12.40
N SER A 51 -8.34 4.55 11.98
CA SER A 51 -7.11 3.74 12.04
C SER A 51 -5.96 4.36 11.24
N SER A 52 -6.26 5.01 10.12
CA SER A 52 -5.25 5.67 9.28
C SER A 52 -4.76 6.97 9.91
N ALA A 53 -5.66 7.74 10.52
CA ALA A 53 -5.30 8.95 11.27
C ALA A 53 -4.43 8.63 12.50
N MET A 54 -4.71 7.53 13.20
CA MET A 54 -3.87 7.07 14.33
C MET A 54 -2.46 6.68 13.86
N LEU A 55 -2.34 6.04 12.68
CA LEU A 55 -1.04 5.72 12.10
C LEU A 55 -0.24 6.99 11.71
N ALA A 56 -0.92 8.03 11.24
CA ALA A 56 -0.29 9.32 10.94
C ALA A 56 0.14 10.09 12.20
N ALA A 57 -0.49 9.80 13.35
CA ALA A 57 -0.16 10.37 14.65
C ALA A 57 0.96 9.59 15.39
N GLU A 58 1.50 8.52 14.79
CA GLU A 58 2.59 7.75 15.38
C GLU A 58 3.92 8.52 15.24
N ASP A 59 4.54 8.83 16.37
CA ASP A 59 5.84 9.52 16.41
C ASP A 59 6.99 8.51 16.18
N PRO A 60 7.80 8.65 15.10
CA PRO A 60 8.86 7.69 14.79
C PRO A 60 10.11 7.84 15.69
N LEU A 61 10.23 8.93 16.45
CA LEU A 61 11.41 9.27 17.25
C LEU A 61 11.43 8.59 18.62
N GLU A 62 10.26 8.41 19.26
CA GLU A 62 10.16 7.86 20.61
C GLU A 62 9.15 6.72 20.70
N ALA A 63 9.61 5.51 20.36
CA ALA A 63 8.78 4.30 20.37
C ALA A 63 8.22 3.92 21.75
N GLN A 64 8.81 4.40 22.84
CA GLN A 64 8.44 4.08 24.24
C GLN A 64 7.52 5.14 24.88
N SER A 65 7.08 6.15 24.13
CA SER A 65 6.19 7.18 24.68
C SER A 65 4.83 6.59 25.10
N PRO A 66 4.17 7.16 26.14
CA PRO A 66 2.84 6.71 26.57
C PRO A 66 1.80 6.85 25.44
N ARG A 67 1.97 7.83 24.55
CA ARG A 67 1.17 8.00 23.34
C ARG A 67 1.29 6.78 22.44
N ASN A 68 2.50 6.33 22.12
CA ASN A 68 2.70 5.20 21.23
C ASN A 68 2.13 3.88 21.80
N THR A 69 2.14 3.73 23.13
CA THR A 69 1.51 2.57 23.79
C THR A 69 -0.01 2.56 23.58
N ILE A 70 -0.66 3.72 23.74
CA ILE A 70 -2.11 3.87 23.50
C ILE A 70 -2.43 3.63 22.02
N LEU A 71 -1.64 4.20 21.10
CA LEU A 71 -1.80 4.01 19.66
C LEU A 71 -1.71 2.53 19.27
N ASN A 72 -0.77 1.78 19.87
CA ASN A 72 -0.66 0.33 19.65
C ASN A 72 -1.89 -0.46 20.13
N TYR A 73 -2.53 -0.04 21.22
CA TYR A 73 -3.76 -0.67 21.70
C TYR A 73 -4.93 -0.44 20.73
N PHE A 74 -5.08 0.79 20.23
CA PHE A 74 -6.07 1.09 19.19
C PHE A 74 -5.79 0.35 17.89
N ASP A 75 -4.53 0.22 17.49
CA ASP A 75 -4.15 -0.56 16.31
C ASP A 75 -4.56 -2.04 16.43
N TYR A 76 -4.41 -2.62 17.62
CA TYR A 76 -4.89 -3.97 17.92
C TYR A 76 -6.41 -4.06 17.81
N PHE A 77 -7.15 -3.14 18.44
CA PHE A 77 -8.61 -3.06 18.37
C PHE A 77 -9.11 -3.00 16.92
N PHE A 78 -8.59 -2.08 16.11
CA PHE A 78 -9.01 -1.93 14.71
C PHE A 78 -8.67 -3.17 13.89
N THR A 79 -7.51 -3.79 14.11
CA THR A 79 -7.15 -5.01 13.39
C THR A 79 -8.10 -6.16 13.71
N THR A 80 -8.52 -6.32 14.97
CA THR A 80 -9.50 -7.34 15.36
C THR A 80 -10.85 -7.09 14.69
N VAL A 81 -11.34 -5.84 14.70
CA VAL A 81 -12.60 -5.45 14.03
C VAL A 81 -12.55 -5.78 12.53
N PHE A 82 -11.45 -5.44 11.86
CA PHE A 82 -11.26 -5.73 10.45
C PHE A 82 -11.10 -7.22 10.14
N THR A 83 -10.46 -7.96 11.04
CA THR A 83 -10.32 -9.41 10.91
C THR A 83 -11.69 -10.07 10.96
N VAL A 84 -12.52 -9.72 11.95
CA VAL A 84 -13.90 -10.23 12.08
C VAL A 84 -14.72 -9.90 10.82
N GLU A 85 -14.63 -8.66 10.34
CA GLU A 85 -15.32 -8.22 9.12
C GLU A 85 -14.95 -9.04 7.88
N ILE A 86 -13.65 -9.32 7.69
CA ILE A 86 -13.18 -10.11 6.55
C ILE A 86 -13.53 -11.59 6.70
N THR A 87 -13.44 -12.15 7.90
CA THR A 87 -13.86 -13.53 8.15
C THR A 87 -15.36 -13.71 7.84
N LEU A 88 -16.22 -12.77 8.28
CA LEU A 88 -17.64 -12.74 7.93
C LEU A 88 -17.87 -12.71 6.41
N LYS A 89 -17.12 -11.87 5.68
CA LYS A 89 -17.19 -11.82 4.22
C LYS A 89 -16.71 -13.10 3.55
N VAL A 90 -15.61 -13.66 4.02
CA VAL A 90 -15.05 -14.91 3.50
C VAL A 90 -16.01 -16.08 3.69
N VAL A 91 -16.70 -16.15 4.84
CA VAL A 91 -17.72 -17.17 5.11
C VAL A 91 -18.96 -16.99 4.22
N VAL A 92 -19.40 -15.75 3.98
CA VAL A 92 -20.56 -15.45 3.13
C VAL A 92 -20.29 -15.67 1.64
N TYR A 93 -19.12 -15.24 1.15
CA TYR A 93 -18.78 -15.33 -0.27
C TYR A 93 -18.07 -16.65 -0.63
N GLY A 94 -17.61 -17.41 0.36
CA GLY A 94 -16.89 -18.66 0.20
C GLY A 94 -15.42 -18.45 -0.18
N LEU A 95 -14.51 -19.17 0.48
CA LEU A 95 -13.06 -19.04 0.28
C LEU A 95 -12.60 -19.59 -1.08
N VAL A 96 -13.09 -20.77 -1.50
CA VAL A 96 -12.52 -21.50 -2.67
C VAL A 96 -13.52 -22.36 -3.47
N PHE A 97 -14.72 -22.69 -2.96
CA PHE A 97 -15.54 -23.80 -3.54
C PHE A 97 -16.51 -23.46 -4.69
N HIS A 98 -16.35 -22.32 -5.38
CA HIS A 98 -17.14 -22.02 -6.59
C HIS A 98 -16.30 -21.39 -7.71
N LYS A 99 -16.56 -21.81 -8.96
CA LYS A 99 -15.98 -21.34 -10.25
C LYS A 99 -16.23 -19.85 -10.59
N GLY A 100 -16.37 -18.99 -9.58
CA GLY A 100 -16.46 -17.53 -9.67
C GLY A 100 -15.68 -16.85 -8.54
N SER A 101 -14.47 -17.35 -8.28
CA SER A 101 -13.66 -17.13 -7.08
C SER A 101 -13.53 -15.66 -6.64
N PHE A 102 -13.64 -15.44 -5.33
CA PHE A 102 -13.39 -14.18 -4.62
C PHE A 102 -12.01 -13.57 -4.98
N CYS A 103 -11.06 -14.42 -5.39
CA CYS A 103 -9.72 -14.04 -5.84
C CYS A 103 -9.67 -13.37 -7.23
N ARG A 104 -10.74 -13.40 -8.03
CA ARG A 104 -10.73 -12.73 -9.36
C ARG A 104 -10.87 -11.21 -9.24
N ASN A 105 -11.36 -10.72 -8.11
CA ASN A 105 -11.41 -9.29 -7.84
C ASN A 105 -10.16 -8.87 -7.05
N ALA A 106 -9.19 -8.25 -7.73
CA ALA A 106 -7.93 -7.80 -7.14
C ALA A 106 -8.12 -6.96 -5.87
N PHE A 107 -9.18 -6.15 -5.82
CA PHE A 107 -9.52 -5.33 -4.66
C PHE A 107 -9.88 -6.15 -3.41
N ASN A 108 -10.54 -7.30 -3.56
CA ASN A 108 -10.85 -8.17 -2.42
C ASN A 108 -9.61 -8.97 -1.97
N LEU A 109 -8.71 -9.29 -2.90
CA LEU A 109 -7.44 -9.94 -2.59
C LEU A 109 -6.51 -9.02 -1.79
N LEU A 110 -6.45 -7.74 -2.15
CA LEU A 110 -5.70 -6.73 -1.39
C LEU A 110 -6.22 -6.61 0.05
N ASP A 111 -7.53 -6.67 0.24
CA ASP A 111 -8.19 -6.63 1.55
C ASP A 111 -7.72 -7.80 2.45
N ILE A 112 -7.74 -9.03 1.91
CA ILE A 112 -7.25 -10.24 2.59
C ILE A 112 -5.76 -10.14 2.90
N LEU A 113 -4.95 -9.70 1.94
CA LEU A 113 -3.49 -9.59 2.09
C LEU A 113 -3.14 -8.62 3.24
N VAL A 114 -3.79 -7.45 3.29
CA VAL A 114 -3.53 -6.45 4.34
C VAL A 114 -3.86 -6.99 5.74
N VAL A 115 -4.97 -7.73 5.88
CA VAL A 115 -5.35 -8.35 7.15
C VAL A 115 -4.39 -9.50 7.52
N ALA A 116 -4.04 -10.36 6.57
CA ALA A 116 -3.11 -11.46 6.80
C ALA A 116 -1.73 -10.97 7.27
N VAL A 117 -1.19 -9.94 6.61
CA VAL A 117 0.07 -9.28 7.02
C VAL A 117 -0.04 -8.69 8.43
N SER A 118 -1.17 -8.06 8.76
CA SER A 118 -1.40 -7.47 10.08
C SER A 118 -1.46 -8.54 11.18
N LEU A 119 -2.08 -9.70 10.92
CA LEU A 119 -2.13 -10.84 11.85
C LEU A 119 -0.76 -11.48 12.06
N VAL A 120 -0.04 -11.74 10.96
CA VAL A 120 1.33 -12.29 11.02
C VAL A 120 2.27 -11.38 11.81
N SER A 121 2.13 -10.05 11.65
CA SER A 121 2.88 -9.07 12.44
C SER A 121 2.67 -9.18 13.95
N PHE A 122 1.48 -9.61 14.40
CA PHE A 122 1.20 -9.80 15.82
C PHE A 122 1.75 -11.11 16.36
N VAL A 123 1.64 -12.20 15.59
CA VAL A 123 2.11 -13.54 15.99
C VAL A 123 3.64 -13.58 16.04
N LEU A 124 4.33 -12.91 15.10
CA LEU A 124 5.79 -12.93 15.00
C LEU A 124 6.52 -11.93 15.91
N LYS A 125 5.83 -11.32 16.89
CA LYS A 125 6.45 -10.35 17.81
C LYS A 125 7.63 -10.93 18.62
N SER A 126 7.77 -12.25 18.70
CA SER A 126 8.70 -12.92 19.61
C SER A 126 10.09 -13.24 19.01
N ASP A 127 10.24 -13.52 17.70
CA ASP A 127 11.47 -14.15 17.19
C ASP A 127 12.18 -13.43 16.00
N ALA A 128 11.60 -12.38 15.39
CA ALA A 128 12.19 -11.76 14.19
C ALA A 128 12.10 -10.23 14.16
N ILE A 129 13.03 -9.55 14.85
CA ILE A 129 13.06 -8.07 14.99
C ILE A 129 13.03 -7.33 13.65
N SER A 130 13.73 -7.80 12.60
CA SER A 130 13.74 -7.13 11.29
C SER A 130 12.44 -7.34 10.49
N VAL A 131 11.86 -8.54 10.54
CA VAL A 131 10.62 -8.84 9.80
C VAL A 131 9.46 -8.06 10.42
N VAL A 132 9.41 -7.96 11.75
CA VAL A 132 8.37 -7.20 12.47
C VAL A 132 8.37 -5.72 12.06
N LYS A 133 9.53 -5.10 11.81
CA LYS A 133 9.61 -3.71 11.34
C LYS A 133 8.94 -3.52 9.97
N ILE A 134 9.24 -4.39 9.01
CA ILE A 134 8.65 -4.33 7.66
C ILE A 134 7.14 -4.60 7.70
N LEU A 135 6.70 -5.58 8.49
CA LEU A 135 5.28 -5.89 8.65
C LEU A 135 4.50 -4.75 9.30
N ARG A 136 5.14 -3.91 10.14
CA ARG A 136 4.55 -2.67 10.64
C ARG A 136 4.37 -1.64 9.53
N VAL A 137 5.37 -1.45 8.66
CA VAL A 137 5.27 -0.53 7.51
C VAL A 137 4.11 -0.91 6.59
N LEU A 138 3.87 -2.22 6.37
CA LEU A 138 2.76 -2.67 5.52
C LEU A 138 1.36 -2.27 6.02
N ARG A 139 1.21 -1.81 7.27
CA ARG A 139 -0.06 -1.24 7.77
C ARG A 139 -0.45 0.06 7.04
N VAL A 140 0.49 0.75 6.39
CA VAL A 140 0.20 1.93 5.53
C VAL A 140 -0.67 1.59 4.32
N LEU A 141 -0.90 0.30 4.05
CA LEU A 141 -1.79 -0.17 2.99
C LEU A 141 -3.27 -0.17 3.41
N ARG A 142 -3.60 0.01 4.70
CA ARG A 142 -4.99 0.04 5.19
C ARG A 142 -5.88 1.11 4.50
N PRO A 143 -5.41 2.34 4.23
CA PRO A 143 -6.16 3.33 3.45
C PRO A 143 -6.58 2.82 2.06
N LEU A 144 -5.82 1.91 1.43
CA LEU A 144 -6.20 1.32 0.14
C LEU A 144 -7.52 0.53 0.23
N ARG A 145 -7.88 0.04 1.42
CA ARG A 145 -9.18 -0.61 1.65
C ARG A 145 -10.35 0.37 1.54
N ALA A 146 -10.14 1.67 1.80
CA ALA A 146 -11.17 2.70 1.62
C ALA A 146 -11.57 2.84 0.13
N ILE A 147 -10.58 2.75 -0.78
CA ILE A 147 -10.82 2.65 -2.23
C ILE A 147 -11.73 1.45 -2.53
N ASN A 148 -11.53 0.34 -1.84
CA ASN A 148 -12.31 -0.88 -2.05
C ASN A 148 -13.76 -0.79 -1.54
N ARG A 149 -14.07 0.19 -0.68
CA ARG A 149 -15.41 0.42 -0.12
C ARG A 149 -16.14 1.55 -0.84
N ALA A 150 -15.43 2.60 -1.25
CA ALA A 150 -16.00 3.73 -1.98
C ALA A 150 -16.16 3.42 -3.49
N LYS A 151 -17.40 3.23 -3.94
CA LYS A 151 -17.72 2.92 -5.35
C LYS A 151 -17.24 4.01 -6.32
N GLY A 152 -17.31 5.29 -5.94
CA GLY A 152 -16.81 6.40 -6.73
C GLY A 152 -15.29 6.32 -6.95
N LEU A 153 -14.54 6.04 -5.88
CA LEU A 153 -13.08 5.97 -5.93
C LEU A 153 -12.60 4.76 -6.75
N LYS A 154 -13.33 3.63 -6.73
CA LYS A 154 -13.06 2.51 -7.65
C LYS A 154 -13.17 2.91 -9.11
N HIS A 155 -14.18 3.70 -9.45
CA HIS A 155 -14.38 4.14 -10.83
C HIS A 155 -13.19 5.00 -11.29
N VAL A 156 -12.76 5.94 -10.45
CA VAL A 156 -11.58 6.77 -10.71
C VAL A 156 -10.32 5.91 -10.92
N VAL A 157 -10.06 4.94 -10.05
CA VAL A 157 -8.90 4.03 -10.20
C VAL A 157 -8.98 3.22 -11.49
N GLN A 158 -10.17 2.75 -11.89
CA GLN A 158 -10.35 2.06 -13.16
C GLN A 158 -10.07 2.97 -14.35
N CYS A 159 -10.53 4.22 -14.33
CA CYS A 159 -10.20 5.21 -15.36
C CYS A 159 -8.69 5.44 -15.46
N VAL A 160 -7.99 5.54 -14.33
CA VAL A 160 -6.53 5.66 -14.29
C VAL A 160 -5.86 4.44 -14.91
N ILE A 161 -6.27 3.21 -14.54
CA ILE A 161 -5.71 1.98 -15.11
C ILE A 161 -5.89 1.91 -16.63
N VAL A 162 -7.06 2.32 -17.13
CA VAL A 162 -7.33 2.38 -18.58
C VAL A 162 -6.43 3.43 -19.25
N ALA A 163 -6.32 4.63 -18.68
CA ALA A 163 -5.47 5.69 -19.21
C ALA A 163 -3.99 5.27 -19.26
N VAL A 164 -3.48 4.63 -18.21
CA VAL A 164 -2.10 4.12 -18.16
C VAL A 164 -1.83 3.12 -19.27
N LYS A 165 -2.79 2.22 -19.57
CA LYS A 165 -2.65 1.27 -20.68
C LYS A 165 -2.57 1.97 -22.04
N THR A 166 -3.32 3.05 -22.23
CA THR A 166 -3.30 3.84 -23.47
C THR A 166 -1.97 4.57 -23.68
N ILE A 167 -1.35 5.05 -22.60
CA ILE A 167 -0.07 5.79 -22.65
C ILE A 167 1.16 4.84 -22.64
N GLY A 168 0.94 3.54 -22.46
CA GLY A 168 2.01 2.54 -22.30
C GLY A 168 3.07 2.58 -23.42
N ASN A 169 2.66 2.77 -24.67
CA ASN A 169 3.59 2.85 -25.80
C ASN A 169 4.50 4.09 -25.70
N ILE A 170 3.95 5.24 -25.31
CA ILE A 170 4.73 6.47 -25.14
C ILE A 170 5.71 6.31 -23.97
N MET A 171 5.25 5.76 -22.84
CA MET A 171 6.11 5.47 -21.68
C MET A 171 7.29 4.56 -22.05
N LEU A 172 7.07 3.54 -22.87
CA LEU A 172 8.13 2.64 -23.32
C LEU A 172 9.20 3.37 -24.14
N VAL A 173 8.79 4.20 -25.10
CA VAL A 173 9.71 4.98 -25.94
C VAL A 173 10.48 5.99 -25.08
N THR A 174 9.81 6.70 -24.18
CA THR A 174 10.45 7.63 -23.24
C THR A 174 11.45 6.91 -22.34
N PHE A 175 11.12 5.72 -21.83
CA PHE A 175 12.04 4.94 -20.99
C PHE A 175 13.28 4.47 -21.76
N MET A 176 13.13 4.03 -23.02
CA MET A 176 14.27 3.68 -23.88
C MET A 176 15.19 4.88 -24.13
N LEU A 177 14.60 6.06 -24.37
CA LEU A 177 15.37 7.30 -24.57
C LEU A 177 16.12 7.71 -23.29
N GLN A 178 15.44 7.68 -22.13
CA GLN A 178 16.07 7.94 -20.83
C GLN A 178 17.21 6.96 -20.55
N PHE A 179 17.05 5.69 -20.92
CA PHE A 179 18.09 4.68 -20.77
C PHE A 179 19.33 4.99 -21.64
N MET A 180 19.16 5.42 -22.89
CA MET A 180 20.28 5.86 -23.74
C MET A 180 21.03 7.04 -23.13
N PHE A 181 20.31 8.07 -22.68
CA PHE A 181 20.93 9.22 -22.00
C PHE A 181 21.59 8.84 -20.68
N ALA A 182 21.04 7.88 -19.94
CA ALA A 182 21.66 7.37 -18.71
C ALA A 182 22.99 6.67 -19.01
N ILE A 183 23.10 5.86 -20.07
CA ILE A 183 24.36 5.25 -20.49
C ILE A 183 25.38 6.34 -20.85
N ILE A 184 24.99 7.31 -21.68
CA ILE A 184 25.88 8.42 -22.07
C ILE A 184 26.33 9.21 -20.83
N GLY A 185 25.41 9.51 -19.91
CA GLY A 185 25.70 10.21 -18.67
C GLY A 185 26.68 9.46 -17.78
N VAL A 186 26.54 8.13 -17.66
CA VAL A 186 27.52 7.30 -16.94
C VAL A 186 28.88 7.37 -17.63
N GLN A 187 28.95 7.28 -18.97
CA GLN A 187 30.24 7.32 -19.67
C GLN A 187 30.94 8.69 -19.56
N LEU A 188 30.18 9.79 -19.51
CA LEU A 188 30.73 11.14 -19.40
C LEU A 188 31.11 11.53 -17.96
N PHE A 189 30.32 11.11 -16.97
CA PHE A 189 30.45 11.61 -15.59
C PHE A 189 30.88 10.54 -14.57
N LYS A 190 31.14 9.31 -15.01
CA LYS A 190 31.75 8.30 -14.13
C LYS A 190 33.11 8.81 -13.68
N GLY A 191 33.30 8.94 -12.37
CA GLY A 191 34.58 9.39 -11.83
C GLY A 191 34.66 10.87 -11.50
N THR A 192 33.68 11.70 -11.88
CA THR A 192 33.84 13.17 -11.84
C THR A 192 33.12 13.85 -10.67
N PHE A 193 32.12 13.20 -10.05
CA PHE A 193 31.32 13.77 -8.95
C PHE A 193 31.89 13.52 -7.54
N PHE A 194 33.21 13.36 -7.42
CA PHE A 194 33.87 13.28 -6.11
C PHE A 194 34.30 14.68 -5.66
N LYS A 195 33.96 15.06 -4.44
CA LYS A 195 34.40 16.32 -3.82
C LYS A 195 34.85 16.06 -2.38
N CYS A 196 35.96 16.68 -1.97
CA CYS A 196 36.42 16.66 -0.58
C CYS A 196 35.62 17.64 0.28
N ASN A 197 35.54 17.35 1.59
CA ASN A 197 34.90 18.25 2.55
C ASN A 197 35.68 19.58 2.70
N ASP A 198 36.98 19.55 2.40
CA ASP A 198 37.87 20.71 2.31
C ASP A 198 38.14 21.02 0.83
N GLU A 199 37.79 22.24 0.39
CA GLU A 199 37.93 22.67 -1.01
C GLU A 199 39.39 22.81 -1.45
N SER A 200 40.33 22.83 -0.50
CA SER A 200 41.77 22.91 -0.79
C SER A 200 42.38 21.59 -1.30
N LYS A 201 41.67 20.45 -1.17
CA LYS A 201 42.16 19.13 -1.56
C LYS A 201 41.50 18.64 -2.84
N MET A 202 42.32 18.32 -3.85
CA MET A 202 41.84 17.95 -5.19
C MET A 202 42.05 16.47 -5.52
N THR A 203 42.93 15.77 -4.81
CA THR A 203 43.23 14.36 -5.06
C THR A 203 42.70 13.45 -3.95
N GLU A 204 42.33 12.22 -4.32
CA GLU A 204 41.80 11.21 -3.38
C GLU A 204 42.77 10.92 -2.23
N GLN A 205 44.08 10.92 -2.51
CA GLN A 205 45.12 10.67 -1.50
C GLN A 205 45.22 11.78 -0.46
N GLU A 206 45.01 13.04 -0.86
CA GLU A 206 44.97 14.18 0.06
C GLU A 206 43.64 14.28 0.83
N CYS A 207 42.57 13.74 0.24
CA CYS A 207 41.23 13.69 0.82
C CYS A 207 41.08 12.62 1.90
N ARG A 208 41.96 11.61 1.88
CA ARG A 208 42.06 10.55 2.88
C ARG A 208 42.99 11.04 3.99
N ALA A 209 42.43 11.70 5.01
CA ALA A 209 43.23 12.09 6.17
C ALA A 209 43.89 10.86 6.81
N THR A 210 45.21 10.91 6.98
CA THR A 210 45.93 10.12 7.98
C THR A 210 45.38 10.51 9.34
N ILE A 211 44.88 9.55 10.12
CA ILE A 211 44.46 9.77 11.51
C ILE A 211 45.73 10.03 12.33
N ASP A 212 46.23 11.26 12.33
CA ASP A 212 47.35 11.67 13.18
C ASP A 212 46.96 12.64 14.30
N ARG A 213 45.65 12.80 14.54
CA ARG A 213 45.15 13.21 15.85
C ARG A 213 43.88 12.45 16.19
N VAL A 214 43.96 11.69 17.28
CA VAL A 214 42.82 11.18 18.03
C VAL A 214 41.97 12.39 18.48
N ILE A 215 41.04 12.82 17.64
CA ILE A 215 39.91 13.62 18.10
C ILE A 215 38.76 12.64 18.29
N HIS A 216 38.47 12.35 19.55
CA HIS A 216 37.27 11.65 19.98
C HIS A 216 36.04 12.43 19.45
N VAL A 217 35.46 11.99 18.33
CA VAL A 217 34.18 12.50 17.86
C VAL A 217 33.09 11.56 18.41
N PRO A 218 32.20 12.05 19.29
CA PRO A 218 31.15 11.22 19.88
C PRO A 218 30.15 10.77 18.80
N GLU A 219 29.72 9.52 18.90
CA GLU A 219 28.87 8.72 18.01
C GLU A 219 27.54 9.37 17.54
N LYS A 220 27.15 10.51 18.10
CA LYS A 220 25.88 11.19 17.80
C LYS A 220 25.86 12.00 16.50
N ILE A 221 27.00 12.24 15.85
CA ILE A 221 27.07 13.11 14.65
C ILE A 221 26.78 12.36 13.34
N THR A 222 27.04 11.05 13.29
CA THR A 222 26.85 10.22 12.07
C THR A 222 25.40 10.18 11.58
N TYR A 223 24.42 10.15 12.49
CA TYR A 223 22.99 10.12 12.14
C TYR A 223 22.46 11.44 11.56
N LYS A 224 23.10 12.58 11.86
CA LYS A 224 22.67 13.90 11.37
C LYS A 224 23.02 14.15 9.91
N VAL A 225 24.08 13.51 9.40
CA VAL A 225 24.53 13.65 8.01
C VAL A 225 23.69 12.81 7.06
N LEU A 226 23.33 11.59 7.46
CA LEU A 226 22.46 10.71 6.64
C LEU A 226 21.05 11.29 6.44
N LEU A 227 20.48 11.93 7.47
CA LEU A 227 19.11 12.46 7.40
C LEU A 227 19.01 13.71 6.50
N ASN A 228 20.04 14.54 6.45
CA ASN A 228 20.04 15.77 5.64
C ASN A 228 20.34 15.55 4.15
N GLY A 229 20.93 14.40 3.78
CA GLY A 229 21.15 14.02 2.38
C GLY A 229 19.90 13.48 1.69
N ILE A 230 18.97 12.86 2.42
CA ILE A 230 17.74 12.27 1.87
C ILE A 230 16.61 13.31 1.73
N LEU A 231 16.62 14.39 2.53
CA LEU A 231 15.58 15.44 2.51
C LEU A 231 15.81 16.56 1.48
N ARG A 232 16.88 16.48 0.67
CA ARG A 232 17.21 17.47 -0.39
C ARG A 232 17.19 16.90 -1.81
N LEU A 233 16.42 15.82 -2.03
CA LEU A 233 16.01 15.34 -3.35
C LEU A 233 14.51 15.52 -3.52
#